data_AF-A0A9C8K824-F1
#
_entry.id   AF-A0A9C8K824-F1
#
_cell.length_a   1.000
_cell.length_b   1.000
_cell.length_c   1.000
_cell.angle_alpha   90.00
_cell.angle_beta   90.00
_cell.angle_gamma   90.00
#
_symmetry.space_group_name_H-M   'P 1'
#
loop_
_entity.id
_entity.type
_entity.pdbx_description
1 polymer ?
#
loop_
_entity_poly.entity_id
_entity_poly.type
_entity_poly.pdbx_seq_one_letter_code
_entity_poly.pdbx_strand_id
1 'polypeptide(L)'
;QVLEMVRTINKLDMEVCCTLGMITENQAKRLAEAGLYAYNHNLDTSEDYYKDVISTRAFQDRLDTIDNVRKSNVTVCSGGIIGMGEALEDRAGMLVALSSLNPQPESVPINALVPVKGTPMAEMEPISIWEMIRMVATTRIVMPETQVRLSAGRTEMSREGQAMCFFAGANSIFAGDKLLTTPNPDVGEDMAMFKLLGLTPQKPFVKVSQPKTVEASESQLKPLGEKPKWSRPQHAIERNETAKLKSKTSVNTNDV
;
A
#
# COMPACT_ATOMS: atom_id res chain seq x y z
N GLN A 1 17.29 -4.37 -14.50
CA GLN A 1 16.92 -5.45 -13.57
C GLN A 1 15.42 -5.51 -13.32
N VAL A 2 14.79 -4.50 -12.69
CA VAL A 2 13.33 -4.51 -12.41
C VAL A 2 12.47 -4.75 -13.66
N LEU A 3 12.75 -4.06 -14.78
CA LEU A 3 11.98 -4.25 -16.01
C LEU A 3 12.01 -5.71 -16.49
N GLU A 4 13.16 -6.40 -16.43
CA GLU A 4 13.23 -7.81 -16.81
C GLU A 4 12.45 -8.73 -15.88
N MET A 5 12.42 -8.42 -14.58
CA MET A 5 11.58 -9.16 -13.62
C MET A 5 10.11 -9.01 -13.98
N VAL A 6 9.67 -7.78 -14.30
CA VAL A 6 8.29 -7.52 -14.74
C VAL A 6 7.96 -8.30 -16.00
N ARG A 7 8.82 -8.26 -17.03
CA ARG A 7 8.63 -9.03 -18.27
C ARG A 7 8.53 -10.52 -18.03
N THR A 8 9.37 -11.04 -17.14
CA THR A 8 9.42 -12.48 -16.85
C THR A 8 8.17 -12.92 -16.10
N ILE A 9 7.77 -12.19 -15.07
CA ILE A 9 6.61 -12.56 -14.25
C ILE A 9 5.31 -12.36 -15.03
N ASN A 10 5.18 -11.32 -15.86
CA ASN A 10 3.95 -11.11 -16.65
C ASN A 10 3.74 -12.22 -17.69
N LYS A 11 4.77 -13.00 -18.05
CA LYS A 11 4.64 -14.20 -18.91
C LYS A 11 4.17 -15.43 -18.13
N LEU A 12 4.25 -15.40 -16.80
CA LEU A 12 3.55 -16.33 -15.93
C LEU A 12 2.13 -15.77 -15.81
N ASP A 13 1.10 -16.62 -15.82
CA ASP A 13 -0.31 -16.21 -15.71
C ASP A 13 -0.60 -15.59 -14.33
N MET A 14 -0.06 -14.40 -14.07
CA MET A 14 0.05 -13.73 -12.78
C MET A 14 0.12 -12.21 -13.00
N GLU A 15 -0.68 -11.46 -12.25
CA GLU A 15 -0.62 -9.99 -12.24
C GLU A 15 0.67 -9.51 -11.55
N VAL A 16 1.44 -8.64 -12.22
CA VAL A 16 2.66 -8.06 -11.64
C VAL A 16 2.37 -6.71 -11.00
N CYS A 17 2.65 -6.58 -9.70
CA CYS A 17 2.55 -5.31 -8.98
C CYS A 17 3.92 -4.89 -8.42
N CYS A 18 4.25 -3.61 -8.51
CA CYS A 18 5.51 -3.05 -8.00
C CYS A 18 5.26 -1.87 -7.06
N THR A 19 6.15 -1.70 -6.08
CA THR A 19 6.21 -0.52 -5.20
C THR A 19 7.66 -0.04 -5.10
N LEU A 20 8.04 0.93 -5.94
CA LEU A 20 9.43 1.36 -6.09
C LEU A 20 9.67 2.80 -5.60
N GLY A 21 8.71 3.34 -4.83
CA GLY A 21 8.72 4.72 -4.41
C GLY A 21 8.18 5.64 -5.50
N MET A 22 8.80 6.80 -5.65
CA MET A 22 8.41 7.80 -6.65
C MET A 22 9.03 7.48 -8.00
N ILE A 23 8.24 7.67 -9.05
CA ILE A 23 8.65 7.44 -10.43
C ILE A 23 8.22 8.61 -11.31
N THR A 24 9.02 8.86 -12.35
CA THR A 24 8.68 9.76 -13.44
C THR A 24 7.68 9.12 -14.39
N GLU A 25 7.04 9.93 -15.24
CA GLU A 25 6.17 9.44 -16.32
C GLU A 25 6.91 8.46 -17.27
N ASN A 26 8.16 8.75 -17.65
CA ASN A 26 8.92 7.85 -18.52
C ASN A 26 9.30 6.52 -17.82
N GLN A 27 9.58 6.54 -16.51
CA GLN A 27 9.73 5.30 -15.73
C GLN A 27 8.41 4.51 -15.66
N ALA A 28 7.27 5.17 -15.46
CA ALA A 28 5.94 4.54 -15.48
C ALA A 28 5.66 3.89 -16.83
N LYS A 29 5.88 4.61 -17.94
CA LYS A 29 5.71 4.08 -19.31
C LYS A 29 6.59 2.86 -19.59
N ARG A 30 7.83 2.86 -19.11
CA ARG A 30 8.74 1.70 -19.26
C ARG A 30 8.30 0.49 -18.45
N LEU A 31 7.75 0.69 -17.25
CA LEU A 31 7.15 -0.39 -16.45
C LEU A 31 5.91 -0.95 -17.14
N ALA A 32 5.07 -0.06 -17.66
CA ALA A 32 3.88 -0.42 -18.42
C ALA A 32 4.21 -1.27 -19.63
N GLU A 33 5.21 -0.84 -20.43
CA GLU A 33 5.71 -1.54 -21.59
C GLU A 33 6.30 -2.93 -21.24
N ALA A 34 6.97 -3.05 -20.09
CA ALA A 34 7.45 -4.34 -19.59
C ALA A 34 6.32 -5.31 -19.20
N GLY A 35 5.09 -4.81 -19.03
CA GLY A 35 3.92 -5.58 -18.66
C GLY A 35 3.51 -5.44 -17.20
N LEU A 36 3.84 -4.32 -16.54
CA LEU A 36 3.39 -4.09 -15.17
C LEU A 36 1.86 -3.92 -15.13
N TYR A 37 1.19 -4.69 -14.28
CA TYR A 37 -0.26 -4.63 -14.12
C TYR A 37 -0.69 -3.52 -13.16
N ALA A 38 -0.02 -3.42 -12.01
CA ALA A 38 -0.34 -2.44 -10.96
C ALA A 38 0.90 -1.76 -10.39
N TYR A 39 0.76 -0.50 -10.00
CA TYR A 39 1.77 0.23 -9.23
C TYR A 39 1.20 0.63 -7.87
N ASN A 40 1.89 0.24 -6.80
CA ASN A 40 1.49 0.57 -5.44
C ASN A 40 2.16 1.86 -4.95
N HIS A 41 1.33 2.82 -4.56
CA HIS A 41 1.77 4.09 -4.00
C HIS A 41 0.69 4.68 -3.07
N ASN A 42 0.75 4.40 -1.77
CA ASN A 42 -0.27 4.80 -0.78
C ASN A 42 -0.39 6.32 -0.60
N LEU A 43 -1.42 6.81 0.08
CA LEU A 43 -1.41 8.17 0.66
C LEU A 43 -1.02 8.15 2.14
N ASP A 44 -1.10 6.97 2.76
CA ASP A 44 -0.82 6.67 4.17
C ASP A 44 -1.87 7.23 5.14
N THR A 45 -2.27 8.51 5.01
CA THR A 45 -3.26 9.20 5.86
C THR A 45 -3.81 10.45 5.14
N SER A 46 -4.61 11.30 5.81
CA SER A 46 -4.97 12.65 5.35
C SER A 46 -3.73 13.51 5.07
N GLU A 47 -3.86 14.49 4.19
CA GLU A 47 -2.80 15.50 3.96
C GLU A 47 -2.45 16.25 5.26
N ASP A 48 -3.45 16.57 6.09
CA ASP A 48 -3.27 17.29 7.33
C ASP A 48 -2.44 16.53 8.37
N TYR A 49 -2.67 15.22 8.53
CA TYR A 49 -1.92 14.38 9.47
C TYR A 49 -0.62 13.82 8.87
N TYR A 50 -0.47 13.87 7.54
CA TYR A 50 0.74 13.37 6.87
C TYR A 50 2.02 14.05 7.39
N LYS A 51 1.94 15.35 7.72
CA LYS A 51 3.03 16.13 8.33
C LYS A 51 3.45 15.64 9.72
N ASP A 52 2.58 14.93 10.42
CA ASP A 52 2.89 14.36 11.73
C ASP A 52 3.49 12.96 11.62
N VAL A 53 3.38 12.32 10.45
CA VAL A 53 3.90 10.97 10.17
C VAL A 53 5.22 11.03 9.39
N ILE A 54 5.28 11.84 8.33
CA ILE A 54 6.38 11.84 7.35
C ILE A 54 6.87 13.27 7.09
N SER A 55 8.14 13.52 7.43
CA SER A 55 8.81 14.82 7.18
C SER A 55 9.79 14.81 6.00
N THR A 56 10.03 13.66 5.38
CA THR A 56 11.09 13.49 4.35
C THR A 56 10.58 13.62 2.90
N ARG A 57 9.26 13.73 2.72
CA ARG A 57 8.57 13.83 1.45
C ARG A 57 7.29 14.62 1.63
N ALA A 58 6.83 15.35 0.61
CA ALA A 58 5.55 16.04 0.65
C ALA A 58 4.40 15.10 0.27
N PHE A 59 3.18 15.43 0.68
CA PHE A 59 1.97 14.70 0.27
C PHE A 59 1.75 14.82 -1.24
N GLN A 60 1.96 16.02 -1.80
CA GLN A 60 1.85 16.28 -3.24
C GLN A 60 2.76 15.38 -4.10
N ASP A 61 3.98 15.09 -3.65
CA ASP A 61 4.88 14.19 -4.40
C ASP A 61 4.28 12.78 -4.59
N ARG A 62 3.45 12.33 -3.64
CA ARG A 62 2.73 11.05 -3.76
C ARG A 62 1.63 11.13 -4.81
N LEU A 63 0.88 12.22 -4.82
CA LEU A 63 -0.15 12.49 -5.84
C LEU A 63 0.48 12.58 -7.24
N ASP A 64 1.60 13.27 -7.38
CA ASP A 64 2.32 13.41 -8.64
C ASP A 64 2.83 12.05 -9.15
N THR A 65 3.26 11.17 -8.24
CA THR A 65 3.65 9.79 -8.60
C THR A 65 2.45 9.01 -9.13
N ILE A 66 1.30 9.11 -8.47
CA ILE A 66 0.06 8.47 -8.92
C ILE A 66 -0.35 9.01 -10.29
N ASP A 67 -0.30 10.32 -10.50
CA ASP A 67 -0.58 10.96 -11.79
C ASP A 67 0.36 10.48 -12.90
N ASN A 68 1.66 10.34 -12.62
CA ASN A 68 2.62 9.76 -13.57
C ASN A 68 2.29 8.31 -13.94
N VAL A 69 1.81 7.50 -13.00
CA VAL A 69 1.33 6.13 -13.28
C VAL A 69 0.09 6.18 -14.16
N ARG A 70 -0.87 7.09 -13.87
CA ARG A 70 -2.12 7.25 -14.63
C ARG A 70 -1.93 7.70 -16.08
N LYS A 71 -0.79 8.34 -16.40
CA LYS A 71 -0.38 8.64 -17.79
C LYS A 71 0.08 7.41 -18.57
N SER A 72 0.04 6.23 -17.96
CA SER A 72 0.26 4.93 -18.58
C SER A 72 -0.98 4.03 -18.40
N ASN A 73 -0.97 2.83 -18.96
CA ASN A 73 -2.03 1.84 -18.80
C ASN A 73 -1.88 0.97 -17.53
N VAL A 74 -1.01 1.35 -16.59
CA VAL A 74 -0.81 0.66 -15.32
C VAL A 74 -1.91 1.05 -14.34
N THR A 75 -2.50 0.05 -13.67
CA THR A 75 -3.49 0.29 -12.62
C THR A 75 -2.84 0.82 -11.34
N VAL A 76 -3.60 1.54 -10.52
CA VAL A 76 -3.12 2.14 -9.28
C VAL A 76 -3.61 1.35 -8.07
N CYS A 77 -2.67 1.01 -7.20
CA CYS A 77 -2.93 0.52 -5.85
C CYS A 77 -2.54 1.61 -4.85
N SER A 78 -3.51 2.25 -4.21
CA SER A 78 -3.22 3.34 -3.26
C SER A 78 -4.20 3.30 -2.10
N GLY A 79 -3.68 3.28 -0.87
CA GLY A 79 -4.48 3.29 0.34
C GLY A 79 -3.72 3.90 1.50
N GLY A 80 -3.88 3.35 2.70
CA GLY A 80 -3.18 3.89 3.87
C GLY A 80 -3.20 3.01 5.11
N ILE A 81 -2.84 3.63 6.22
CA ILE A 81 -2.63 3.00 7.53
C ILE A 81 -3.53 3.68 8.55
N ILE A 82 -4.18 2.90 9.40
CA ILE A 82 -4.96 3.40 10.54
C ILE A 82 -4.36 2.92 11.86
N GLY A 83 -4.53 3.71 12.93
CA GLY A 83 -3.96 3.43 14.25
C GLY A 83 -2.60 4.07 14.48
N MET A 84 -2.23 5.10 13.71
CA MET A 84 -1.01 5.90 13.88
C MET A 84 -1.15 7.02 14.94
N GLY A 85 -2.32 7.14 15.55
CA GLY A 85 -2.72 8.24 16.43
C GLY A 85 -3.50 9.35 15.71
N GLU A 86 -3.93 9.10 14.47
CA GLU A 86 -4.76 9.98 13.67
C GLU A 86 -6.20 10.09 14.22
N ALA A 87 -6.84 11.23 13.99
CA ALA A 87 -8.24 11.43 14.34
C ALA A 87 -9.18 10.75 13.33
N LEU A 88 -10.48 10.69 13.65
CA LEU A 88 -11.46 10.12 12.72
C LEU A 88 -11.54 10.94 11.43
N GLU A 89 -11.41 12.26 11.54
CA GLU A 89 -11.40 13.22 10.45
C GLU A 89 -10.23 12.98 9.51
N ASP A 90 -9.08 12.53 10.03
CA ASP A 90 -7.91 12.21 9.20
C ASP A 90 -8.13 10.95 8.35
N ARG A 91 -8.81 9.95 8.93
CA ARG A 91 -9.20 8.75 8.17
C ARG A 91 -10.20 9.09 7.07
N ALA A 92 -11.18 9.94 7.40
CA ALA A 92 -12.13 10.45 6.41
C ALA A 92 -11.41 11.27 5.32
N GLY A 93 -10.48 12.14 5.71
CA GLY A 93 -9.67 12.95 4.80
C GLY A 93 -8.85 12.10 3.83
N MET A 94 -8.26 11.00 4.30
CA MET A 94 -7.59 10.01 3.44
C MET A 94 -8.56 9.42 2.40
N LEU A 95 -9.76 8.99 2.82
CA LEU A 95 -10.75 8.41 1.90
C LEU A 95 -11.30 9.45 0.91
N VAL A 96 -11.46 10.70 1.33
CA VAL A 96 -11.81 11.82 0.43
C VAL A 96 -10.71 12.03 -0.60
N ALA A 97 -9.44 12.06 -0.18
CA ALA A 97 -8.32 12.21 -1.11
C ALA A 97 -8.26 11.06 -2.13
N LEU A 98 -8.39 9.80 -1.68
CA LEU A 98 -8.40 8.63 -2.56
C LEU A 98 -9.59 8.62 -3.53
N SER A 99 -10.79 8.91 -3.02
CA SER A 99 -12.02 8.91 -3.84
C SER A 99 -12.12 10.08 -4.81
N SER A 100 -11.37 11.16 -4.56
CA SER A 100 -11.26 12.33 -5.46
C SER A 100 -10.25 12.13 -6.59
N LEU A 101 -9.42 11.07 -6.54
CA LEU A 101 -8.58 10.69 -7.68
C LEU A 101 -9.47 10.25 -8.84
N ASN A 102 -9.14 10.68 -10.06
CA ASN A 102 -9.89 10.33 -11.26
C ASN A 102 -8.97 9.67 -12.31
N PRO A 103 -9.15 8.38 -12.63
CA PRO A 103 -10.08 7.44 -11.99
C PRO A 103 -9.64 7.07 -10.56
N GLN A 104 -10.60 6.61 -9.74
CA GLN A 104 -10.33 6.08 -8.41
C GLN A 104 -9.36 4.89 -8.48
N PRO A 105 -8.52 4.63 -7.46
CA PRO A 105 -7.59 3.50 -7.47
C PRO A 105 -8.32 2.17 -7.66
N GLU A 106 -7.79 1.30 -8.52
CA GLU A 106 -8.36 -0.03 -8.78
C GLU A 106 -8.28 -0.92 -7.54
N SER A 107 -7.30 -0.67 -6.67
CA SER A 107 -7.14 -1.32 -5.37
C SER A 107 -6.79 -0.32 -4.28
N VAL A 108 -7.52 -0.35 -3.16
CA VAL A 108 -7.25 0.44 -1.95
C VAL A 108 -6.91 -0.50 -0.79
N PRO A 109 -5.62 -0.62 -0.43
CA PRO A 109 -5.22 -1.32 0.77
C PRO A 109 -5.51 -0.52 2.03
N ILE A 110 -6.23 -1.12 2.97
CA ILE A 110 -6.40 -0.61 4.34
C ILE A 110 -5.53 -1.46 5.25
N ASN A 111 -4.56 -0.82 5.90
CA ASN A 111 -3.59 -1.45 6.79
C ASN A 111 -3.86 -0.99 8.23
N ALA A 112 -3.77 -1.89 9.20
CA ALA A 112 -3.58 -1.47 10.58
C ALA A 112 -2.10 -1.17 10.81
N LEU A 113 -1.79 -0.17 11.64
CA LEU A 113 -0.44 0.02 12.15
C LEU A 113 -0.01 -1.27 12.87
N VAL A 114 1.17 -1.77 12.51
CA VAL A 114 1.86 -2.82 13.26
C VAL A 114 2.97 -2.14 14.05
N PRO A 115 2.84 -1.99 15.38
CA PRO A 115 3.88 -1.38 16.20
C PRO A 115 5.16 -2.22 16.16
N VAL A 116 6.28 -1.62 15.74
CA VAL A 116 7.57 -2.29 15.67
C VAL A 116 8.57 -1.59 16.59
N LYS A 117 9.22 -2.36 17.46
CA LYS A 117 10.25 -1.86 18.38
C LYS A 117 11.31 -1.05 17.63
N GLY A 118 11.65 0.12 18.17
CA GLY A 118 12.62 1.05 17.58
C GLY A 118 12.01 2.05 16.59
N THR A 119 10.74 1.91 16.23
CA THR A 119 10.00 2.96 15.50
C THR A 119 9.41 4.00 16.46
N PRO A 120 9.14 5.24 16.01
CA PRO A 120 8.47 6.26 16.81
C PRO A 120 7.06 5.88 17.30
N MET A 121 6.45 4.84 16.71
CA MET A 121 5.11 4.36 17.00
C MET A 121 5.12 2.97 17.68
N ALA A 122 6.26 2.56 18.25
CA ALA A 122 6.40 1.23 18.86
C ALA A 122 5.44 0.97 20.02
N GLU A 123 5.02 2.03 20.73
CA GLU A 123 4.14 1.96 21.91
C GLU A 123 2.68 2.32 21.58
N MET A 124 2.31 2.37 20.30
CA MET A 124 0.92 2.60 19.91
C MET A 124 0.09 1.35 20.18
N GLU A 125 -1.09 1.55 20.78
CA GLU A 125 -2.04 0.47 20.99
C GLU A 125 -2.61 -0.01 19.65
N PRO A 126 -2.77 -1.33 19.45
CA PRO A 126 -3.46 -1.87 18.29
C PRO A 126 -4.86 -1.30 18.13
N ILE A 127 -5.24 -0.99 16.89
CA ILE A 127 -6.58 -0.46 16.62
C ILE A 127 -7.65 -1.52 16.90
N SER A 128 -8.81 -1.09 17.40
CA SER A 128 -9.94 -2.00 17.57
C SER A 128 -10.39 -2.60 16.24
N ILE A 129 -10.77 -3.88 16.25
CA ILE A 129 -11.35 -4.55 15.08
C ILE A 129 -12.57 -3.80 14.51
N TRP A 130 -13.36 -3.14 15.37
CA TRP A 130 -14.53 -2.36 14.94
C TRP A 130 -14.16 -1.14 14.10
N GLU A 131 -13.02 -0.52 14.39
CA GLU A 131 -12.51 0.61 13.60
C GLU A 131 -12.00 0.13 12.23
N MET A 132 -11.35 -1.04 12.18
CA MET A 132 -10.96 -1.68 10.92
C MET A 132 -12.19 -2.02 10.06
N ILE A 133 -13.20 -2.67 10.65
CA ILE A 133 -14.47 -3.00 9.98
C ILE A 133 -15.13 -1.74 9.44
N ARG A 134 -15.23 -0.68 10.25
CA ARG A 134 -15.79 0.63 9.84
C ARG A 134 -15.02 1.24 8.68
N MET A 135 -13.69 1.20 8.72
CA MET A 135 -12.86 1.72 7.64
C MET A 135 -13.05 0.94 6.34
N VAL A 136 -13.11 -0.39 6.41
CA VAL A 136 -13.37 -1.23 5.24
C VAL A 136 -14.75 -0.95 4.65
N ALA A 137 -15.80 -0.90 5.50
CA ALA A 137 -17.17 -0.60 5.08
C ALA A 137 -17.28 0.78 4.42
N THR A 138 -16.69 1.80 5.04
CA THR A 138 -16.71 3.17 4.53
C THR A 138 -15.98 3.23 3.18
N THR A 139 -14.79 2.61 3.08
CA THR A 139 -14.02 2.52 1.82
C THR A 139 -14.85 1.89 0.70
N ARG A 140 -15.54 0.77 0.97
CA ARG A 140 -16.43 0.11 -0.01
C ARG A 140 -17.57 1.01 -0.46
N ILE A 141 -18.17 1.79 0.45
CA ILE A 141 -19.29 2.68 0.13
C ILE A 141 -18.82 3.84 -0.76
N VAL A 142 -17.69 4.48 -0.43
CA VAL A 142 -17.22 5.66 -1.18
C VAL A 142 -16.50 5.33 -2.49
N MET A 143 -15.97 4.11 -2.61
CA MET A 143 -15.27 3.61 -3.80
C MET A 143 -15.82 2.22 -4.19
N PRO A 144 -17.03 2.15 -4.76
CA PRO A 144 -17.78 0.89 -4.95
C PRO A 144 -17.12 -0.09 -5.92
N GLU A 145 -16.37 0.39 -6.92
CA GLU A 145 -15.76 -0.47 -7.95
C GLU A 145 -14.34 -0.95 -7.58
N THR A 146 -13.72 -0.30 -6.61
CA THR A 146 -12.37 -0.56 -6.13
C THR A 146 -12.26 -1.90 -5.38
N GLN A 147 -11.13 -2.58 -5.52
CA GLN A 147 -10.79 -3.71 -4.65
C GLN A 147 -10.35 -3.16 -3.28
N VAL A 148 -11.08 -3.48 -2.22
CA VAL A 148 -10.70 -3.08 -0.87
C VAL A 148 -9.85 -4.20 -0.29
N ARG A 149 -8.55 -3.93 -0.09
CA ARG A 149 -7.57 -4.93 0.33
C ARG A 149 -7.33 -4.87 1.83
N LEU A 150 -7.78 -5.91 2.54
CA LEU A 150 -7.43 -6.13 3.94
C LEU A 150 -5.97 -6.59 3.99
N SER A 151 -5.08 -5.71 4.46
CA SER A 151 -3.64 -5.82 4.21
C SER A 151 -2.86 -6.12 5.50
N ALA A 152 -1.96 -5.22 5.93
CA ALA A 152 -1.18 -5.43 7.14
C ALA A 152 -2.03 -5.40 8.42
N GLY A 153 -1.63 -6.21 9.41
CA GLY A 153 -2.30 -6.35 10.70
C GLY A 153 -3.26 -7.54 10.81
N ARG A 154 -3.48 -8.31 9.74
CA ARG A 154 -4.38 -9.48 9.75
C ARG A 154 -4.01 -10.54 10.79
N THR A 155 -2.72 -10.74 11.07
CA THR A 155 -2.23 -11.72 12.06
C THR A 155 -2.74 -11.43 13.46
N GLU A 156 -2.99 -10.16 13.79
CA GLU A 156 -3.51 -9.72 15.10
C GLU A 156 -5.05 -9.78 15.16
N MET A 157 -5.72 -10.07 14.04
CA MET A 157 -7.19 -10.13 13.96
C MET A 157 -7.69 -11.55 14.22
N SER A 158 -8.77 -11.66 15.00
CA SER A 158 -9.50 -12.93 15.08
C SER A 158 -10.08 -13.31 13.71
N ARG A 159 -10.35 -14.60 13.53
CA ARG A 159 -10.98 -15.13 12.31
C ARG A 159 -12.35 -14.49 12.05
N GLU A 160 -13.15 -14.30 13.09
CA GLU A 160 -14.44 -13.61 13.03
C GLU A 160 -14.27 -12.15 12.64
N GLY A 161 -13.22 -11.48 13.14
CA GLY A 161 -12.87 -10.10 12.77
C GLY A 161 -12.53 -9.97 11.28
N GLN A 162 -11.72 -10.88 10.76
CA GLN A 162 -11.41 -10.93 9.32
C GLN A 162 -12.66 -11.25 8.49
N ALA A 163 -13.49 -12.20 8.93
CA ALA A 163 -14.76 -12.52 8.27
C ALA A 163 -15.67 -11.29 8.19
N MET A 164 -15.80 -10.54 9.28
CA MET A 164 -16.57 -9.29 9.30
C MET A 164 -16.00 -8.24 8.35
N CYS A 165 -14.68 -8.16 8.16
CA CYS A 165 -14.08 -7.29 7.15
C CYS A 165 -14.47 -7.71 5.72
N PHE A 166 -14.50 -9.01 5.41
CA PHE A 166 -15.01 -9.50 4.11
C PHE A 166 -16.49 -9.12 3.91
N PHE A 167 -17.33 -9.34 4.92
CA PHE A 167 -18.75 -8.93 4.85
C PHE A 167 -18.93 -7.41 4.72
N ALA A 168 -18.05 -6.62 5.33
CA ALA A 168 -18.07 -5.16 5.24
C ALA A 168 -17.68 -4.63 3.85
N GLY A 169 -16.95 -5.42 3.06
CA GLY A 169 -16.61 -5.07 1.68
C GLY A 169 -15.17 -5.31 1.26
N ALA A 170 -14.31 -5.84 2.14
CA ALA A 170 -12.98 -6.29 1.73
C ALA A 170 -13.11 -7.48 0.76
N ASN A 171 -12.29 -7.48 -0.29
CA ASN A 171 -12.31 -8.53 -1.31
C ASN A 171 -10.92 -8.83 -1.89
N SER A 172 -9.87 -8.46 -1.17
CA SER A 172 -8.48 -8.72 -1.52
C SER A 172 -7.66 -8.84 -0.24
N ILE A 173 -6.61 -9.68 -0.25
CA ILE A 173 -5.65 -9.88 0.84
C ILE A 173 -4.25 -10.08 0.29
N PHE A 174 -3.23 -10.00 1.14
CA PHE A 174 -1.92 -10.59 0.87
C PHE A 174 -1.90 -12.06 1.34
N ALA A 175 -1.38 -12.95 0.49
CA ALA A 175 -1.21 -14.37 0.78
C ALA A 175 0.29 -14.75 0.72
N GLY A 176 0.71 -15.61 1.64
CA GLY A 176 2.10 -16.05 1.82
C GLY A 176 2.57 -15.87 3.27
N ASP A 177 3.70 -16.48 3.62
CA ASP A 177 4.17 -16.59 5.01
C ASP A 177 4.53 -15.24 5.68
N LYS A 178 4.86 -14.23 4.86
CA LYS A 178 5.27 -12.90 5.32
C LYS A 178 4.83 -11.82 4.34
N LEU A 179 4.67 -10.60 4.85
CA LEU A 179 4.58 -9.38 4.05
C LEU A 179 6.00 -8.94 3.66
N LEU A 180 6.29 -7.63 3.76
CA LEU A 180 7.66 -7.13 3.54
C LEU A 180 8.59 -7.54 4.69
N THR A 181 8.17 -7.32 5.93
CA THR A 181 9.01 -7.52 7.13
C THR A 181 8.27 -8.16 8.30
N THR A 182 6.95 -8.32 8.22
CA THR A 182 6.11 -8.85 9.30
C THR A 182 5.50 -10.19 8.91
N PRO A 183 5.15 -11.04 9.89
CA PRO A 183 4.38 -12.26 9.64
C PRO A 183 3.04 -11.96 8.97
N ASN A 184 2.50 -12.94 8.24
CA ASN A 184 1.19 -12.90 7.63
C ASN A 184 0.47 -14.24 7.93
N PRO A 185 -0.88 -14.31 7.92
CA PRO A 185 -1.57 -15.57 8.09
C PRO A 185 -1.14 -16.63 7.07
N ASP A 186 -1.15 -17.88 7.51
CA ASP A 186 -0.81 -19.01 6.65
C ASP A 186 -1.81 -19.16 5.51
N VAL A 187 -1.33 -19.58 4.34
CA VAL A 187 -2.18 -19.73 3.15
C VAL A 187 -3.27 -20.80 3.36
N GLY A 188 -2.97 -21.86 4.11
CA GLY A 188 -3.93 -22.90 4.45
C GLY A 188 -5.05 -22.37 5.35
N GLU A 189 -4.73 -21.51 6.32
CA GLU A 189 -5.72 -20.84 7.17
C GLU A 189 -6.64 -19.92 6.34
N ASP A 190 -6.06 -19.15 5.42
CA ASP A 190 -6.81 -18.29 4.51
C ASP A 190 -7.78 -19.09 3.63
N MET A 191 -7.32 -20.21 3.07
CA MET A 191 -8.16 -21.09 2.25
C MET A 191 -9.27 -21.76 3.07
N ALA A 192 -9.01 -22.14 4.32
CA ALA A 192 -10.02 -22.68 5.22
C ALA A 192 -11.10 -21.64 5.57
N MET A 193 -10.69 -20.39 5.80
CA MET A 193 -11.61 -19.28 6.01
C MET A 193 -12.46 -19.00 4.76
N PHE A 194 -11.84 -18.96 3.57
CA PHE A 194 -12.56 -18.75 2.31
C PHE A 194 -13.60 -19.84 2.07
N LYS A 195 -13.24 -21.11 2.31
CA LYS A 195 -14.19 -22.23 2.22
C LYS A 195 -15.35 -22.06 3.19
N LEU A 196 -15.10 -21.64 4.44
CA LEU A 196 -16.16 -21.41 5.42
C LEU A 196 -17.11 -20.28 4.98
N LEU A 197 -16.56 -19.18 4.45
CA LEU A 197 -17.32 -17.99 4.05
C LEU A 197 -17.95 -18.11 2.65
N GLY A 198 -17.68 -19.19 1.90
CA GLY A 198 -18.14 -19.35 0.53
C GLY A 198 -17.43 -18.43 -0.48
N LEU A 199 -16.22 -17.96 -0.16
CA LEU A 199 -15.43 -17.08 -1.01
C LEU A 199 -14.62 -17.89 -2.02
N THR A 200 -14.53 -17.40 -3.25
CA THR A 200 -13.74 -18.02 -4.32
C THR A 200 -12.59 -17.09 -4.72
N PRO A 201 -11.33 -17.57 -4.74
CA PRO A 201 -10.20 -16.80 -5.24
C PRO A 201 -10.43 -16.36 -6.70
N GLN A 202 -10.18 -15.08 -6.98
CA GLN A 202 -10.28 -14.54 -8.34
C GLN A 202 -9.09 -15.01 -9.18
N LYS A 203 -9.34 -15.35 -10.45
CA LYS A 203 -8.26 -15.57 -11.40
C LYS A 203 -7.55 -14.25 -11.75
N PRO A 204 -6.27 -14.30 -12.15
CA PRO A 204 -5.57 -13.15 -12.72
C PRO A 204 -6.33 -12.57 -13.92
N PHE A 205 -6.20 -11.25 -14.12
CA PHE A 205 -6.65 -10.53 -15.31
C PHE A 205 -8.17 -10.53 -15.57
N VAL A 206 -8.98 -10.81 -14.55
CA VAL A 206 -10.45 -10.77 -14.65
C VAL A 206 -10.98 -9.33 -14.78
N LYS A 207 -10.39 -8.38 -14.06
CA LYS A 207 -10.83 -6.97 -14.08
C LYS A 207 -10.18 -6.17 -15.21
N VAL A 208 -8.88 -6.36 -15.42
CA VAL A 208 -8.12 -5.72 -16.49
C VAL A 208 -7.35 -6.81 -17.22
N SER A 209 -7.35 -6.77 -18.55
CA SER A 209 -6.67 -7.77 -19.37
C SER A 209 -5.17 -7.79 -19.10
N GLN A 210 -4.55 -8.95 -19.28
CA GLN A 210 -3.10 -9.11 -19.21
C GLN A 210 -2.37 -8.07 -20.10
N PRO A 211 -1.46 -7.27 -19.54
CA PRO A 211 -0.66 -6.34 -20.32
C PRO A 211 0.17 -7.08 -21.37
N LYS A 212 0.30 -6.52 -22.56
CA LYS A 212 1.26 -7.03 -23.55
C LYS A 212 2.66 -6.64 -23.13
N THR A 213 3.54 -7.62 -22.96
CA THR A 213 4.95 -7.39 -22.71
C THR A 213 5.67 -7.09 -24.01
N VAL A 214 6.41 -5.99 -24.05
CA VAL A 214 7.39 -5.70 -25.12
C VAL A 214 8.78 -6.12 -24.63
N GLU A 215 9.50 -6.88 -25.46
CA GLU A 215 10.85 -7.34 -25.10
C GLU A 215 11.86 -6.18 -25.03
N ALA A 216 12.93 -6.38 -24.26
CA ALA A 216 13.96 -5.35 -24.07
C ALA A 216 14.59 -4.88 -25.40
N SER A 217 14.72 -5.78 -26.37
CA SER A 217 15.25 -5.50 -27.72
C SER A 217 14.30 -4.68 -28.60
N GLU A 218 13.01 -4.66 -28.28
CA GLU A 218 11.97 -4.01 -29.08
C GLU A 218 11.55 -2.65 -28.48
N SER A 219 11.95 -2.40 -27.22
CA SER A 219 11.69 -1.18 -26.48
C SER A 219 12.22 0.07 -27.19
N GLN A 220 11.36 1.08 -27.37
CA GLN A 220 11.75 2.39 -27.86
C GLN A 220 12.01 3.39 -26.72
N LEU A 221 11.55 3.07 -25.50
CA LEU A 221 11.66 3.93 -24.32
C LEU A 221 13.02 3.75 -23.64
N LYS A 222 13.84 4.80 -23.69
CA LYS A 222 15.17 4.81 -23.10
C LYS A 222 15.17 5.37 -21.67
N PRO A 223 16.03 4.85 -20.77
CA PRO A 223 16.28 5.52 -19.50
C PRO A 223 16.86 6.92 -19.75
N LEU A 224 16.32 7.94 -19.10
CA LEU A 224 16.80 9.33 -19.26
C LEU A 224 17.74 9.75 -18.11
N GLY A 225 18.28 8.77 -17.36
CA GLY A 225 19.08 9.04 -16.16
C GLY A 225 18.24 9.58 -15.00
N GLU A 226 16.94 9.30 -14.99
CA GLU A 226 15.97 9.86 -14.05
C GLU A 226 16.26 9.45 -12.61
N LYS A 227 16.34 10.45 -11.74
CA LYS A 227 16.50 10.29 -10.28
C LYS A 227 15.51 11.22 -9.60
N PRO A 228 14.20 10.88 -9.60
CA PRO A 228 13.19 11.75 -9.00
C PRO A 228 13.53 11.98 -7.52
N LYS A 229 13.39 13.23 -7.06
CA LYS A 229 13.74 13.64 -5.69
C LYS A 229 12.51 14.14 -4.96
N TRP A 230 12.28 13.60 -3.77
CA TRP A 230 11.18 14.02 -2.92
C TRP A 230 11.37 15.49 -2.54
N SER A 231 10.29 16.24 -2.56
CA SER A 231 10.24 17.55 -1.90
C SER A 231 10.47 17.33 -0.41
N ARG A 232 11.25 18.20 0.24
CA ARG A 232 11.53 18.08 1.69
C ARG A 232 10.82 19.20 2.45
N PRO A 233 9.65 18.92 3.04
CA PRO A 233 9.01 19.86 3.96
C PRO A 233 9.96 20.25 5.09
N GLN A 234 10.03 21.55 5.40
CA GLN A 234 10.86 22.07 6.50
C GLN A 234 10.09 22.01 7.83
N HIS A 235 9.72 20.81 8.27
CA HIS A 235 9.15 20.59 9.60
C HIS A 235 9.82 19.42 10.31
N ALA A 236 9.82 19.47 11.64
CA ALA A 236 10.26 18.38 12.49
C ALA A 236 9.04 17.70 13.10
N ILE A 237 9.15 16.40 13.34
CA ILE A 237 8.12 15.62 14.01
C ILE A 237 8.67 15.24 15.38
N GLU A 238 8.08 15.79 16.43
CA GLU A 238 8.58 15.65 17.80
C GLU A 238 8.77 14.18 18.20
N ARG A 239 7.75 13.33 17.97
CA ARG A 239 7.84 11.89 18.25
C ARG A 239 9.02 11.20 17.57
N ASN A 240 9.37 11.63 16.35
CA ASN A 240 10.49 11.06 15.60
C ASN A 240 11.84 11.45 16.23
N GLU A 241 11.97 12.70 16.68
CA GLU A 241 13.18 13.16 17.36
C GLU A 241 13.33 12.50 18.74
N THR A 242 12.25 12.37 19.51
CA THR A 242 12.25 11.64 20.79
C THR A 242 12.69 10.18 20.60
N ALA A 243 12.19 9.50 19.57
CA ALA A 243 12.58 8.12 19.27
C ALA A 243 14.07 7.99 18.89
N LYS A 244 14.59 8.92 18.09
CA LYS A 244 16.03 8.97 17.74
C LYS A 244 16.91 9.20 18.98
N LEU A 245 16.46 10.02 19.93
CA LEU A 245 17.18 10.24 21.19
C LEU A 245 17.19 8.96 22.04
N LYS A 246 16.02 8.33 22.22
CA LYS A 246 15.91 7.05 22.94
C LYS A 246 16.79 5.96 22.34
N SER A 247 16.83 5.83 21.01
CA SER A 247 17.68 4.84 20.34
C SER A 247 19.16 5.11 20.58
N LYS A 248 19.62 6.36 20.52
CA LYS A 248 21.02 6.73 20.80
C LYS A 248 21.42 6.44 22.25
N THR A 249 20.55 6.72 23.21
CA THR A 249 20.81 6.41 24.62
C THR A 249 20.90 4.90 24.86
N SER A 250 20.03 4.09 24.22
CA SER A 250 20.04 2.63 24.37
C SER A 250 21.26 1.93 23.74
N VAL A 251 21.88 2.54 22.71
CA VAL A 251 23.13 2.04 22.12
C VAL A 251 24.30 2.29 23.07
N ASN A 252 24.37 3.48 23.68
CA ASN A 252 25.46 3.82 24.61
C ASN A 252 25.45 3.04 25.93
N THR A 253 24.32 2.43 26.32
CA THR A 253 24.23 1.61 27.54
C THR A 253 24.58 0.14 27.34
N ASN A 254 24.73 -0.32 26.09
CA ASN A 254 25.11 -1.71 25.78
C ASN A 254 26.61 -1.89 25.48
N ASP A 255 27.39 -0.82 25.56
CA ASP A 255 28.86 -0.80 25.35
C ASP A 255 29.65 -0.61 26.67
N VAL A 256 29.06 -0.95 27.83
CA VAL A 256 29.74 -0.91 29.15
C VAL A 256 29.53 -2.20 29.92
#